data_AF-A0A931QYQ3-F1
#
_entry.id   AF-A0A931QYQ3-F1
#
_cell.length_a   1.000
_cell.length_b   1.000
_cell.length_c   1.000
_cell.angle_alpha   90.00
_cell.angle_beta   90.00
_cell.angle_gamma   90.00
#
_symmetry.space_group_name_H-M   'P 1'
#
loop_
_entity.id
_entity.type
_entity.pdbx_description
1 polymer ?
#
loop_
_entity_poly.entity_id
_entity_poly.type
_entity_poly.pdbx_seq_one_letter_code
_entity_poly.pdbx_strand_id
1 'polypeptide(L)'
;MTTPTLSFTDATRVGKVAAVNTGKVYINVENHSLSTRISVGSLVAVQGATAHEFLIGVVEKVTRQMKEEALLEQEGKQGNDPIGEAQTDMIMAVLVGTYRAIDGERRNVFQRGADLFPQIDRSSFLIDAGNLQHLMGLLAKDLLEGKPLQTGPIRIGPRRPG
;
A
#
# COMPACT_ATOMS: atom_id res chain seq x y z
N MET A 1 -5.23 -25.46 -9.97
CA MET A 1 -4.34 -24.29 -9.90
C MET A 1 -5.21 -23.08 -9.57
N THR A 2 -5.36 -22.71 -8.30
CA THR A 2 -6.16 -21.53 -7.91
C THR A 2 -5.29 -20.29 -8.01
N THR A 3 -5.60 -19.45 -9.00
CA THR A 3 -4.94 -18.17 -9.28
C THR A 3 -5.16 -17.19 -8.11
N PRO A 4 -4.17 -16.35 -7.75
CA PRO A 4 -4.38 -15.29 -6.79
C PRO A 4 -5.47 -14.33 -7.26
N THR A 5 -6.39 -13.99 -6.36
CA THR A 5 -7.51 -13.08 -6.62
C THR A 5 -7.05 -11.64 -6.82
N LEU A 6 -6.02 -11.19 -6.10
CA LEU A 6 -5.36 -9.91 -6.37
C LEU A 6 -4.08 -10.15 -7.15
N SER A 7 -3.88 -9.36 -8.21
CA SER A 7 -2.69 -9.43 -9.06
C SER A 7 -2.04 -8.06 -9.14
N PHE A 8 -0.79 -7.99 -8.69
CA PHE A 8 0.03 -6.79 -8.72
C PHE A 8 1.17 -6.99 -9.69
N THR A 9 1.32 -6.06 -10.63
CA THR A 9 2.36 -6.08 -11.66
C THR A 9 3.14 -4.77 -11.62
N ASP A 10 4.27 -4.70 -12.32
CA ASP A 10 5.02 -3.44 -12.42
C ASP A 10 4.20 -2.29 -13.02
N ALA A 11 3.16 -2.59 -13.80
CA ALA A 11 2.25 -1.57 -14.35
C ALA A 11 1.45 -0.83 -13.27
N THR A 12 1.17 -1.49 -12.13
CA THR A 12 0.49 -0.87 -10.99
C THR A 12 1.45 -0.45 -9.88
N ARG A 13 2.77 -0.63 -10.07
CA ARG A 13 3.78 -0.25 -9.08
C ARG A 13 3.92 1.26 -8.99
N VAL A 14 3.60 1.77 -7.80
CA VAL A 14 3.63 3.21 -7.46
C VAL A 14 5.02 3.62 -7.00
N GLY A 15 5.68 2.78 -6.22
CA GLY A 15 6.99 3.09 -5.66
C GLY A 15 7.34 2.19 -4.49
N LYS A 16 8.00 2.76 -3.48
CA LYS A 16 8.55 1.99 -2.35
C LYS A 16 8.27 2.63 -0.99
N VAL A 17 8.18 1.79 0.03
CA VAL A 17 8.02 2.25 1.41
C VAL A 17 9.30 2.98 1.87
N ALA A 18 9.15 4.27 2.17
CA ALA A 18 10.21 5.13 2.69
C ALA A 18 10.28 5.09 4.22
N ALA A 19 9.13 5.07 4.90
CA ALA A 19 9.07 5.03 6.36
C ALA A 19 7.79 4.34 6.84
N VAL A 20 7.81 3.87 8.09
CA VAL A 20 6.69 3.15 8.71
C VAL A 20 6.44 3.66 10.12
N ASN A 21 5.18 3.79 10.51
CA ASN A 21 4.78 4.21 11.84
C ASN A 21 3.53 3.45 12.29
N THR A 22 3.69 2.38 13.07
CA THR A 22 2.69 1.60 13.86
C THR A 22 1.32 1.28 13.23
N GLY A 23 1.11 1.58 11.95
CA GLY A 23 -0.20 1.53 11.28
C GLY A 23 -0.30 2.45 10.05
N LYS A 24 0.66 3.36 9.88
CA LYS A 24 0.83 4.21 8.71
C LYS A 24 2.09 3.82 7.94
N VAL A 25 2.01 3.87 6.62
CA VAL A 25 3.13 3.69 5.70
C VAL A 25 3.33 4.96 4.91
N TYR A 26 4.58 5.39 4.79
CA TYR A 26 4.99 6.48 3.92
C TYR A 26 5.67 5.86 2.71
N ILE A 27 5.16 6.18 1.52
CA ILE A 27 5.62 5.59 0.27
C ILE A 27 6.14 6.72 -0.59
N ASN A 28 7.39 6.59 -1.04
CA ASN A 28 7.95 7.45 -2.06
C ASN A 28 7.43 6.97 -3.43
N VAL A 29 6.80 7.87 -4.17
CA VAL A 29 6.25 7.56 -5.49
C VAL A 29 7.37 7.65 -6.51
N GLU A 30 7.69 6.53 -7.13
CA GLU A 30 8.71 6.42 -8.19
C GLU A 30 8.06 6.58 -9.57
N ASN A 31 6.76 6.29 -9.69
CA ASN A 31 6.02 6.32 -10.95
C ASN A 31 5.15 7.59 -11.06
N HIS A 32 5.67 8.60 -11.76
CA HIS A 32 4.97 9.87 -11.97
C HIS A 32 3.62 9.72 -12.69
N SER A 33 3.45 8.75 -13.60
CA SER A 33 2.17 8.53 -14.28
C SER A 33 1.07 8.07 -13.32
N LEU A 34 1.44 7.35 -12.26
CA LEU A 34 0.50 6.94 -11.20
C LEU A 34 0.32 8.03 -10.13
N SER A 35 1.32 8.89 -9.91
CA SER A 35 1.23 10.00 -8.95
C SER A 35 0.00 10.91 -9.16
N THR A 36 -0.37 11.13 -10.42
CA THR A 36 -1.51 11.98 -10.81
C THR A 36 -2.85 11.31 -10.54
N ARG A 37 -2.88 9.98 -10.51
CA ARG A 37 -4.08 9.17 -10.26
C ARG A 37 -4.34 8.91 -8.78
N ILE A 38 -3.30 9.04 -7.95
CA ILE A 38 -3.40 8.79 -6.52
C ILE A 38 -3.99 10.01 -5.83
N SER A 39 -5.10 9.77 -5.12
CA SER A 39 -5.80 10.75 -4.30
C SER A 39 -6.09 10.17 -2.92
N VAL A 40 -6.49 11.04 -1.98
CA VAL A 40 -6.99 10.59 -0.67
C VAL A 40 -8.17 9.64 -0.88
N GLY A 41 -8.17 8.52 -0.16
CA GLY A 41 -9.14 7.44 -0.31
C GLY A 41 -8.73 6.37 -1.32
N SER A 42 -7.65 6.57 -2.10
CA SER A 42 -7.10 5.53 -2.96
C SER A 42 -6.61 4.35 -2.12
N LEU A 43 -6.80 3.14 -2.64
CA LEU A 43 -6.27 1.93 -2.02
C LEU A 43 -4.89 1.60 -2.56
N VAL A 44 -3.99 1.23 -1.66
CA VAL A 44 -2.63 0.79 -1.98
C VAL A 44 -2.36 -0.57 -1.36
N ALA A 45 -1.54 -1.36 -2.02
CA ALA A 45 -1.04 -2.62 -1.53
C ALA A 45 0.48 -2.53 -1.36
N VAL A 46 0.96 -2.80 -0.16
CA VAL A 46 2.39 -2.88 0.15
C VAL A 46 2.78 -4.35 0.22
N GLN A 47 3.84 -4.74 -0.47
CA GLN A 47 4.34 -6.10 -0.39
C GLN A 47 4.75 -6.43 1.05
N GLY A 48 4.21 -7.53 1.58
CA GLY A 48 4.48 -8.03 2.93
C GLY A 48 5.82 -8.76 3.04
N ALA A 49 5.92 -9.63 4.04
CA ALA A 49 7.15 -10.41 4.26
C ALA A 49 7.37 -11.47 3.18
N THR A 50 6.30 -11.94 2.54
CA THR A 50 6.33 -12.96 1.49
C THR A 50 5.79 -12.41 0.17
N ALA A 51 6.15 -13.04 -0.95
CA ALA A 51 5.65 -12.64 -2.28
C ALA A 51 4.13 -12.83 -2.46
N HIS A 52 3.49 -13.59 -1.56
CA HIS A 52 2.06 -13.90 -1.60
C HIS A 52 1.25 -13.08 -0.60
N GLU A 53 1.88 -12.13 0.09
CA GLU A 53 1.27 -11.33 1.13
C GLU A 53 1.36 -9.85 0.81
N PHE A 54 0.24 -9.16 0.99
CA PHE A 54 0.11 -7.74 0.71
C PHE A 54 -0.64 -7.05 1.84
N LEU A 55 -0.01 -6.04 2.44
CA LEU A 55 -0.62 -5.14 3.40
C LEU A 55 -1.44 -4.10 2.63
N ILE A 56 -2.75 -4.08 2.86
CA ILE A 56 -3.66 -3.17 2.17
C ILE A 56 -3.84 -1.93 3.04
N GLY A 57 -3.75 -0.76 2.41
CA GLY A 57 -3.92 0.53 3.06
C GLY A 57 -4.74 1.52 2.25
N VAL A 58 -5.25 2.54 2.94
CA VAL A 58 -6.00 3.66 2.36
C VAL A 58 -5.12 4.91 2.44
N VAL A 59 -4.93 5.59 1.33
CA VAL A 59 -4.20 6.85 1.26
C VAL A 59 -4.94 7.92 2.07
N GLU A 60 -4.30 8.44 3.11
CA GLU A 60 -4.84 9.51 3.97
C GLU A 60 -4.26 10.87 3.59
N LYS A 61 -3.01 10.91 3.09
CA LYS A 61 -2.34 12.15 2.70
C LYS A 61 -1.47 11.95 1.47
N VAL A 62 -1.50 12.93 0.56
CA VAL A 62 -0.59 13.05 -0.58
C VAL A 62 0.21 14.34 -0.40
N THR A 63 1.54 14.23 -0.45
CA THR A 63 2.46 15.35 -0.35
C THR A 63 3.23 15.43 -1.66
N ARG A 64 3.26 16.60 -2.28
CA ARG A 64 4.00 16.86 -3.51
C ARG A 64 4.95 18.01 -3.25
N GLN A 65 6.23 17.80 -3.48
CA GLN A 65 7.27 18.81 -3.26
C GLN A 65 8.08 18.99 -4.53
N MET A 66 8.36 20.23 -4.89
CA MET A 66 9.38 20.52 -5.90
C MET A 66 10.76 20.38 -5.24
N LYS A 67 11.70 19.72 -5.93
CA LYS A 67 13.10 19.65 -5.53
C LYS A 67 13.73 21.03 -5.66
N GLU A 68 14.44 21.48 -4.63
CA GLU A 68 15.12 22.78 -4.61
C GLU A 68 16.15 22.94 -5.75
N GLU A 69 16.75 21.84 -6.19
CA GLU A 69 17.69 21.82 -7.34
C GLU A 69 17.03 22.32 -8.64
N ALA A 70 15.75 22.03 -8.85
CA ALA A 70 15.00 22.48 -10.01
C ALA A 70 14.57 23.96 -9.92
N LEU A 71 14.44 24.51 -8.71
CA LEU A 71 14.13 25.93 -8.48
C LEU A 71 15.34 26.82 -8.83
N LEU A 72 16.56 26.32 -8.59
CA LEU A 72 17.82 27.03 -8.89
C LEU A 72 18.17 27.00 -10.40
N GLU A 73 17.75 25.97 -11.15
CA GLU A 73 17.99 25.87 -12.59
C GLU A 73 16.98 26.67 -13.45
N GLN A 74 15.80 27.00 -12.90
CA GLN A 74 14.79 27.81 -13.60
C GLN A 74 15.15 29.29 -13.75
N GLU A 75 16.08 29.82 -12.94
CA GLU A 75 16.56 31.20 -13.10
C GLU A 75 17.49 31.37 -14.33
N GLY A 76 17.93 30.27 -14.96
CA GLY A 76 18.95 30.31 -16.03
C GLY A 76 18.55 29.77 -17.40
N LYS A 77 17.44 29.03 -17.56
CA LYS A 77 17.08 28.41 -18.85
C LYS A 77 15.58 28.49 -19.14
N GLN A 78 15.22 29.29 -20.17
CA GLN A 78 13.97 29.11 -20.92
C GLN A 78 14.06 27.80 -21.70
N GLY A 79 13.72 26.68 -21.06
CA GLY A 79 13.71 25.36 -21.68
C GLY A 79 12.61 24.51 -21.05
N ASN A 80 11.74 23.96 -21.89
CA ASN A 80 10.60 23.12 -21.54
C ASN A 80 11.02 21.72 -21.03
N ASP A 81 11.90 21.67 -20.03
CA ASP A 81 12.30 20.41 -19.40
C ASP A 81 11.13 19.84 -18.58
N PRO A 82 10.92 18.51 -18.62
CA PRO A 82 9.72 17.89 -18.10
C PRO A 82 9.65 18.09 -16.58
N ILE A 83 8.67 18.89 -16.16
CA ILE A 83 8.27 19.21 -14.78
C ILE A 83 8.20 17.98 -13.86
N GLY A 84 8.13 16.76 -14.42
CA GLY A 84 8.13 15.49 -13.71
C GLY A 84 9.41 15.15 -12.93
N GLU A 85 10.61 15.44 -13.43
CA GLU A 85 11.87 15.02 -12.76
C GLU A 85 12.20 15.86 -11.51
N ALA A 86 11.61 17.05 -11.45
CA ALA A 86 11.73 18.03 -10.38
C ALA A 86 10.77 17.79 -9.21
N GLN A 87 9.86 16.81 -9.28
CA GLN A 87 8.83 16.62 -8.26
C GLN A 87 9.08 15.35 -7.43
N THR A 88 9.10 15.49 -6.11
CA THR A 88 9.11 14.37 -5.16
C THR A 88 7.71 14.21 -4.59
N ASP A 89 7.10 13.06 -4.88
CA ASP A 89 5.76 12.73 -4.43
C ASP A 89 5.83 11.68 -3.33
N MET A 90 5.24 12.00 -2.17
CA MET A 90 5.16 11.10 -1.04
C MET A 90 3.71 10.91 -0.61
N ILE A 91 3.28 9.66 -0.51
CA ILE A 91 1.95 9.31 -0.02
C ILE A 91 2.05 8.69 1.35
N MET A 92 1.07 8.98 2.20
CA MET A 92 0.90 8.34 3.49
C MET A 92 -0.42 7.59 3.48
N ALA A 93 -0.35 6.29 3.76
CA ALA A 93 -1.50 5.41 3.81
C ALA A 93 -1.63 4.74 5.17
N VAL A 94 -2.87 4.58 5.63
CA VAL A 94 -3.21 3.86 6.85
C VAL A 94 -3.53 2.42 6.48
N LEU A 95 -2.88 1.46 7.14
CA LEU A 95 -3.10 0.04 6.90
C LEU A 95 -4.46 -0.39 7.45
N VAL A 96 -5.24 -1.08 6.62
CA VAL A 96 -6.59 -1.57 6.95
C VAL A 96 -6.64 -3.08 7.11
N GLY A 97 -5.74 -3.82 6.46
CA GLY A 97 -5.78 -5.27 6.48
C GLY A 97 -4.60 -5.91 5.77
N THR A 98 -4.58 -7.24 5.79
CA THR A 98 -3.56 -8.06 5.14
C THR A 98 -4.25 -9.06 4.21
N TYR A 99 -3.86 -9.06 2.93
CA TYR A 99 -4.26 -10.05 1.95
C TYR A 99 -3.17 -11.11 1.82
N ARG A 100 -3.54 -12.39 1.93
CA ARG A 100 -2.68 -13.53 1.66
C ARG A 100 -3.27 -14.36 0.52
N ALA A 101 -2.53 -14.45 -0.58
CA ALA A 101 -2.90 -15.32 -1.69
C ALA A 101 -2.84 -16.81 -1.27
N ILE A 102 -1.88 -17.16 -0.41
CA ILE A 102 -1.69 -18.51 0.13
C ILE A 102 -1.48 -18.39 1.65
N ASP A 103 -2.33 -19.06 2.44
CA ASP A 103 -2.29 -19.12 3.90
C ASP A 103 -2.52 -20.57 4.36
N GLY A 104 -1.48 -21.40 4.23
CA GLY A 104 -1.57 -22.85 4.44
C GLY A 104 -2.49 -23.52 3.41
N GLU A 105 -3.57 -24.16 3.88
CA GLU A 105 -4.61 -24.73 2.99
C GLU A 105 -5.61 -23.67 2.52
N ARG A 106 -5.71 -22.54 3.22
CA ARG A 106 -6.60 -21.44 2.84
C ARG A 106 -5.95 -20.59 1.76
N ARG A 107 -6.75 -20.11 0.82
CA ARG A 107 -6.29 -19.30 -0.32
C ARG A 107 -7.15 -18.07 -0.42
N ASN A 108 -6.55 -16.97 -0.85
CA ASN A 108 -7.22 -15.67 -1.02
C ASN A 108 -7.90 -15.20 0.27
N VAL A 109 -7.16 -15.20 1.38
CA VAL A 109 -7.67 -14.77 2.68
C VAL A 109 -7.39 -13.29 2.83
N PHE A 110 -8.43 -12.52 3.20
CA PHE A 110 -8.26 -11.15 3.66
C PHE A 110 -8.52 -11.10 5.17
N GLN A 111 -7.53 -10.61 5.92
CA GLN A 111 -7.64 -10.40 7.34
C GLN A 111 -7.70 -8.91 7.64
N ARG A 112 -8.64 -8.51 8.50
CA ARG A 112 -8.74 -7.11 8.96
C ARG A 112 -7.63 -6.83 9.98
N GLY A 113 -7.06 -5.64 9.89
CA GLY A 113 -5.88 -5.26 10.66
C GLY A 113 -4.58 -5.72 9.99
N ALA A 114 -3.54 -4.92 10.21
CA ALA A 114 -2.19 -5.29 9.81
C ALA A 114 -1.64 -6.31 10.80
N ASP A 115 -1.55 -7.57 10.38
CA ASP A 115 -0.95 -8.65 11.17
C ASP A 115 0.56 -8.48 11.32
N LEU A 116 1.15 -7.78 10.35
CA LEU A 116 2.59 -7.59 10.24
C LEU A 116 2.91 -6.12 10.13
N PHE A 117 4.05 -5.75 10.73
CA PHE A 117 4.60 -4.43 10.54
C PHE A 117 5.08 -4.30 9.08
N PRO A 118 4.67 -3.23 8.38
CA PRO A 118 5.21 -2.93 7.06
C PRO A 118 6.73 -2.77 7.16
N GLN A 119 7.43 -3.24 6.13
CA GLN A 119 8.87 -3.11 6.03
C GLN A 119 9.24 -1.98 5.07
N ILE A 120 10.31 -1.27 5.39
CA ILE A 120 10.91 -0.28 4.49
C ILE A 120 11.44 -0.96 3.22
N ASP A 121 11.59 -0.18 2.15
CA ASP A 121 12.09 -0.61 0.84
C ASP A 121 11.23 -1.68 0.12
N ARG A 122 10.02 -1.95 0.64
CA ARG A 122 9.05 -2.84 -0.02
C ARG A 122 8.31 -2.14 -1.15
N SER A 123 8.09 -2.87 -2.24
CA SER A 123 7.31 -2.41 -3.38
C SER A 123 5.85 -2.14 -2.97
N SER A 124 5.33 -1.02 -3.46
CA SER A 124 3.97 -0.56 -3.22
C SER A 124 3.24 -0.39 -4.53
N PHE A 125 1.99 -0.84 -4.57
CA PHE A 125 1.16 -0.92 -5.76
C PHE A 125 -0.16 -0.18 -5.55
N LEU A 126 -0.68 0.43 -6.62
CA LEU A 126 -2.01 1.00 -6.65
C LEU A 126 -3.03 -0.12 -6.85
N ILE A 127 -4.09 -0.13 -6.05
CA ILE A 127 -5.23 -1.01 -6.29
C ILE A 127 -6.11 -0.33 -7.34
N ASP A 128 -6.10 -0.89 -8.54
CA ASP A 128 -6.92 -0.46 -9.66
C ASP A 128 -8.37 -0.97 -9.53
N ALA A 129 -9.24 -0.58 -10.47
CA ALA A 129 -10.65 -0.94 -10.44
C ALA A 129 -10.88 -2.47 -10.40
N GLY A 130 -10.04 -3.24 -11.12
CA GLY A 130 -10.12 -4.70 -11.14
C GLY A 130 -9.79 -5.31 -9.78
N ASN A 131 -8.64 -4.95 -9.21
CA ASN A 131 -8.26 -5.45 -7.89
C ASN A 131 -9.18 -4.94 -6.78
N LEU A 132 -9.75 -3.73 -6.92
CA LEU A 132 -10.75 -3.22 -5.98
C LEU A 132 -12.01 -4.09 -5.97
N GLN A 133 -12.53 -4.44 -7.15
CA GLN A 133 -13.71 -5.30 -7.26
C GLN A 133 -13.43 -6.69 -6.67
N HIS A 134 -12.25 -7.24 -6.92
CA HIS A 134 -11.80 -8.50 -6.34
C HIS A 134 -11.70 -8.43 -4.81
N LEU A 135 -11.08 -7.37 -4.26
CA LEU A 135 -10.96 -7.15 -2.83
C LEU A 135 -12.34 -7.03 -2.16
N MET A 136 -13.25 -6.25 -2.74
CA MET A 136 -14.62 -6.12 -2.26
C MET A 136 -15.38 -7.46 -2.32
N GLY A 137 -15.15 -8.26 -3.36
CA GLY A 137 -15.70 -9.62 -3.46
C GLY A 137 -15.20 -10.55 -2.34
N LEU A 138 -13.92 -10.47 -1.99
CA LEU A 138 -13.36 -11.22 -0.85
C LEU A 138 -14.00 -10.81 0.47
N LEU A 139 -14.14 -9.50 0.69
CA LEU A 139 -14.79 -8.95 1.89
C LEU A 139 -16.26 -9.35 2.00
N ALA A 140 -16.99 -9.33 0.88
CA ALA A 140 -18.41 -9.71 0.85
C ALA A 140 -18.60 -11.21 1.09
N LYS A 141 -17.74 -12.06 0.52
CA LYS A 141 -17.80 -13.51 0.71
C LYS A 141 -17.58 -13.90 2.17
N ASP A 142 -16.59 -13.30 2.84
CA ASP A 142 -16.32 -13.56 4.26
C ASP A 142 -17.52 -13.16 5.15
N LEU A 143 -18.21 -12.07 4.79
CA LEU A 143 -19.43 -11.63 5.47
C LEU A 143 -20.62 -12.59 5.27
N LEU A 144 -20.81 -13.09 4.05
CA LEU A 144 -21.91 -14.00 3.69
C LEU A 144 -21.72 -15.42 4.23
N GLU A 145 -20.48 -15.87 4.42
CA GLU A 145 -20.16 -17.18 5.04
C GLU A 145 -20.49 -17.24 6.54
N GLY A 146 -21.05 -16.17 7.12
CA GLY A 146 -21.49 -16.14 8.52
C GLY A 146 -20.34 -16.30 9.53
N LYS A 147 -19.08 -16.19 9.08
CA LYS A 147 -17.94 -16.17 9.97
C LYS A 147 -17.96 -14.85 10.74
N PRO A 148 -18.09 -14.86 12.06
CA PRO A 148 -17.88 -13.65 12.84
C PRO A 148 -16.44 -13.16 12.58
N LEU A 149 -16.28 -11.84 12.61
CA LEU A 149 -14.98 -11.17 12.46
C LEU A 149 -13.92 -11.91 13.29
N GLN A 150 -12.98 -12.59 12.63
CA GLN A 150 -11.85 -13.22 13.31
C GLN A 150 -10.92 -12.10 13.77
N THR A 151 -11.13 -11.64 15.01
CA THR A 151 -10.12 -10.87 15.72
C THR A 151 -8.94 -11.81 15.97
N GLY A 152 -7.76 -11.47 15.44
CA GLY A 152 -6.54 -12.21 15.76
C GLY A 152 -6.32 -12.26 17.28
N PRO A 153 -5.64 -13.28 17.81
CA PRO A 153 -5.42 -13.39 19.24
C PRO A 153 -4.61 -12.18 19.75
N ILE A 154 -5.18 -11.41 20.67
CA ILE A 154 -4.49 -10.31 21.35
C ILE A 154 -3.37 -10.92 22.20
N ARG A 155 -2.11 -10.74 21.79
CA ARG A 155 -0.94 -11.09 22.59
C ARG A 155 -0.75 -10.04 23.68
N ILE A 156 -1.29 -10.31 24.86
CA ILE A 156 -0.99 -9.55 26.07
C ILE A 156 0.42 -9.96 26.53
N GLY A 157 1.40 -9.07 26.37
CA GLY A 157 2.76 -9.30 26.86
C GLY A 157 2.79 -9.45 28.39
N PRO A 158 3.72 -10.24 28.96
CA PRO A 158 3.77 -10.45 30.41
C PRO A 158 4.01 -9.11 31.12
N ARG A 159 3.10 -8.79 32.05
CA ARG A 159 3.21 -7.65 32.95
C ARG A 159 4.44 -7.90 33.83
N ARG A 160 5.49 -7.09 33.69
CA ARG A 160 6.67 -7.19 34.56
C ARG A 160 6.21 -6.96 36.02
N PRO A 161 6.49 -7.87 36.96
CA PRO A 161 6.32 -7.59 38.38
C PRO A 161 7.39 -6.57 38.80
N GLY A 162 6.96 -5.60 39.61
CA GLY A 162 7.85 -4.67 40.31
C GLY A 162 8.47 -5.29 41.55
#